data_AF-A0A534BY61-F1
#
_entry.id   AF-A0A534BY61-F1
#
_cell.length_a   1.000
_cell.length_b   1.000
_cell.length_c   1.000
_cell.angle_alpha   90.00
_cell.angle_beta   90.00
_cell.angle_gamma   90.00
#
_symmetry.space_group_name_H-M   'P 1'
#
loop_
_entity.id
_entity.type
_entity.pdbx_description
1 polymer ?
#
loop_
_entity_poly.entity_id
_entity_poly.type
_entity_poly.pdbx_seq_one_letter_code
_entity_poly.pdbx_strand_id
1 'polypeptide(L)'
;MKRRIVGALAALLLLAAAGWFLPLQPWLGAALTWAAAHRGPSALAFVALYVLASVCLVPGLILTLAGGAIFGLVRGVVLVSAGSLLGASAAFFIGRTFAREWTQRRIAAWPRLRALDGALGERGLWIVLLTRLSPLLPFNLLNYAYGVTAVRPRDYIAGSWLGMLPATVLYVYAGSAAANLAQALSGGVRTGRTGTVLLVVGLAATVTVAALVTRVARRRLEQELAP
;
A
#
# COMPACT_ATOMS: atom_id res chain seq x y z
N MET A 1 -3.54 -18.20 -19.90
CA MET A 1 -3.46 -18.02 -18.43
C MET A 1 -2.07 -18.25 -17.85
N LYS A 2 -1.38 -19.37 -18.16
CA LYS A 2 -0.05 -19.72 -17.63
C LYS A 2 1.03 -18.62 -17.74
N ARG A 3 1.15 -17.93 -18.88
CA ARG A 3 2.16 -16.85 -19.08
C ARG A 3 1.99 -15.63 -18.15
N ARG A 4 0.76 -15.29 -17.78
CA ARG A 4 0.48 -14.17 -16.84
C ARG A 4 0.82 -14.53 -15.39
N ILE A 5 0.59 -15.79 -15.02
CA ILE A 5 0.90 -16.33 -13.69
C ILE A 5 2.42 -16.46 -13.51
N VAL A 6 3.13 -16.92 -14.54
CA VAL A 6 4.60 -17.01 -14.55
C VAL A 6 5.25 -15.61 -14.47
N GLY A 7 4.70 -14.61 -15.18
CA GLY A 7 5.18 -13.22 -15.08
C GLY A 7 4.95 -12.61 -13.69
N ALA A 8 3.80 -12.89 -13.07
CA ALA A 8 3.50 -12.44 -11.70
C ALA A 8 4.40 -13.11 -10.65
N LEU A 9 4.66 -14.41 -10.79
CA LEU A 9 5.60 -15.16 -9.94
C LEU A 9 7.04 -14.68 -10.10
N ALA A 10 7.48 -14.40 -11.33
CA ALA A 10 8.81 -13.85 -11.59
C ALA A 10 8.98 -12.44 -11.00
N ALA A 11 7.95 -11.59 -11.09
CA ALA A 11 7.96 -10.28 -10.46
C ALA A 11 7.96 -10.37 -8.92
N LEU A 12 7.21 -11.30 -8.34
CA LEU A 12 7.22 -11.60 -6.91
C LEU A 12 8.58 -12.14 -6.43
N LEU A 13 9.20 -13.03 -7.21
CA LEU A 13 10.54 -13.57 -6.94
C LEU A 13 11.62 -12.50 -7.09
N LEU A 14 11.51 -11.60 -8.06
CA LEU A 14 12.42 -10.47 -8.22
C LEU A 14 12.27 -9.44 -7.08
N LEU A 15 11.05 -9.19 -6.61
CA LEU A 15 10.77 -8.34 -5.44
C LEU A 15 11.30 -8.98 -4.15
N ALA A 16 11.15 -10.30 -4.00
CA ALA A 16 11.69 -11.05 -2.87
C ALA A 16 13.22 -11.11 -2.89
N ALA A 17 13.83 -11.32 -4.06
CA ALA A 17 15.28 -11.31 -4.25
C ALA A 17 15.87 -9.91 -4.03
N ALA A 18 15.20 -8.85 -4.50
CA ALA A 18 15.57 -7.48 -4.19
C ALA A 18 15.50 -7.19 -2.68
N GLY A 19 14.48 -7.70 -1.98
CA GLY A 19 14.39 -7.61 -0.52
C GLY A 19 15.49 -8.36 0.23
N TRP A 20 16.08 -9.40 -0.38
CA TRP A 20 17.20 -10.17 0.19
C TRP A 20 18.57 -9.52 -0.07
N PHE A 21 18.74 -8.90 -1.24
CA PHE A 21 19.99 -8.21 -1.62
C PHE A 21 20.08 -6.77 -1.12
N LEU A 22 18.95 -6.10 -0.87
CA LEU A 22 18.98 -4.78 -0.24
C LEU A 22 19.24 -4.96 1.26
N PRO A 23 20.28 -4.34 1.84
CA PRO A 23 20.54 -4.36 3.26
C PRO A 23 19.54 -3.43 3.98
N LEU A 24 18.27 -3.84 4.00
CA LEU A 24 17.14 -3.06 4.53
C LEU A 24 17.32 -2.75 6.01
N GLN A 25 17.90 -3.67 6.78
CA GLN A 25 18.06 -3.52 8.23
C GLN A 25 18.98 -2.34 8.62
N PRO A 26 20.23 -2.22 8.11
CA PRO A 26 21.08 -1.06 8.40
C PRO A 26 20.56 0.26 7.79
N TRP A 27 19.88 0.21 6.65
CA TRP A 27 19.30 1.41 6.02
C TRP A 27 18.11 1.93 6.81
N LEU A 28 17.26 1.04 7.33
CA LEU A 28 16.16 1.40 8.21
C LEU A 28 16.70 2.00 9.52
N GLY A 29 17.74 1.39 10.10
CA GLY A 29 18.42 1.91 11.29
C GLY A 29 19.01 3.31 11.07
N ALA A 30 19.72 3.53 9.97
CA ALA A 30 20.29 4.83 9.60
C ALA A 30 19.21 5.87 9.29
N ALA A 31 18.12 5.47 8.64
CA ALA A 31 16.97 6.35 8.37
C ALA A 31 16.27 6.76 9.67
N LEU A 32 16.11 5.83 10.63
CA LEU A 32 15.52 6.09 11.94
C LEU A 32 16.37 7.07 12.76
N THR A 33 17.69 6.89 12.80
CA THR A 33 18.59 7.80 13.53
C THR A 33 18.68 9.18 12.88
N TRP A 34 18.73 9.23 11.54
CA TRP A 34 18.72 10.50 10.82
C TRP A 34 17.38 11.25 10.95
N ALA A 35 16.26 10.55 10.87
CA ALA A 35 14.93 11.13 11.06
C ALA A 35 14.69 11.61 12.50
N ALA A 36 15.24 10.89 13.49
CA ALA A 36 15.23 11.33 14.88
C ALA A 36 16.04 12.64 15.08
N ALA A 37 17.17 12.76 14.40
CA ALA A 37 18.04 13.95 14.47
C ALA A 37 17.49 15.16 13.69
N HIS A 38 16.78 14.95 12.58
CA HIS A 38 16.34 16.02 11.66
C HIS A 38 14.82 15.98 11.38
N ARG A 39 14.01 16.15 12.43
CA ARG A 39 12.53 15.99 12.38
C ARG A 39 11.81 16.76 11.26
N GLY A 40 12.30 17.94 10.88
CA GLY A 40 11.73 18.76 9.78
C GLY A 40 12.14 18.23 8.39
N PRO A 41 13.44 18.23 8.04
CA PRO A 41 13.94 17.73 6.77
C PRO A 41 13.54 16.28 6.48
N SER A 42 13.41 15.45 7.51
CA SER A 42 13.05 14.05 7.35
C SER A 42 11.64 13.83 6.81
N ALA A 43 10.70 14.71 7.18
CA ALA A 43 9.34 14.64 6.67
C ALA A 43 9.30 14.93 5.16
N LEU A 44 10.03 15.95 4.73
CA LEU A 44 10.09 16.38 3.33
C LEU A 44 10.82 15.34 2.46
N ALA A 45 11.94 14.83 2.96
CA ALA A 45 12.69 13.75 2.30
C ALA A 45 11.84 12.48 2.16
N PHE A 46 11.07 12.12 3.20
CA PHE A 46 10.18 10.96 3.16
C PHE A 46 9.07 11.13 2.10
N VAL A 47 8.43 12.31 2.05
CA VAL A 47 7.41 12.61 1.04
C VAL A 47 8.01 12.55 -0.37
N ALA A 48 9.18 13.15 -0.59
CA ALA A 48 9.86 13.11 -1.89
C ALA A 48 10.21 11.67 -2.30
N LEU A 49 10.74 10.87 -1.37
CA LEU A 49 11.01 9.45 -1.60
C LEU A 49 9.74 8.69 -1.95
N TYR A 50 8.63 8.96 -1.27
CA TYR A 50 7.35 8.32 -1.55
C TYR A 50 6.86 8.65 -2.98
N VAL A 51 6.97 9.92 -3.39
CA VAL A 51 6.61 10.35 -4.75
C VAL A 51 7.45 9.61 -5.78
N LEU A 52 8.78 9.61 -5.62
CA LEU A 52 9.71 8.93 -6.53
C LEU A 52 9.41 7.43 -6.60
N ALA A 53 9.23 6.78 -5.46
CA ALA A 53 8.88 5.37 -5.37
C ALA A 53 7.58 5.07 -6.10
N SER A 54 6.54 5.89 -5.93
CA SER A 54 5.26 5.71 -6.61
C SER A 54 5.39 5.86 -8.13
N VAL A 55 6.21 6.81 -8.61
CA VAL A 55 6.48 7.00 -10.04
C VAL A 55 7.26 5.80 -10.59
N CYS A 56 8.28 5.33 -9.87
CA CYS A 56 9.11 4.18 -10.23
C CYS A 56 8.43 2.81 -10.03
N LEU A 57 7.11 2.78 -9.80
CA LEU A 57 6.32 1.55 -9.59
C LEU A 57 6.74 0.72 -8.36
N VAL A 58 7.47 1.31 -7.41
CA VAL A 58 7.91 0.64 -6.18
C VAL A 58 6.71 0.40 -5.26
N PRO A 59 6.59 -0.78 -4.61
CA PRO A 59 5.49 -1.07 -3.69
C PRO A 59 5.43 -0.08 -2.51
N GLY A 60 4.37 0.74 -2.47
CA GLY A 60 4.16 1.76 -1.42
C GLY A 60 3.92 1.19 -0.02
N LEU A 61 3.64 -0.11 0.11
CA LEU A 61 3.42 -0.77 1.40
C LEU A 61 4.63 -0.64 2.33
N ILE A 62 5.85 -0.84 1.80
CA ILE A 62 7.09 -0.77 2.57
C ILE A 62 7.26 0.64 3.16
N LEU A 63 7.06 1.65 2.33
CA LEU A 63 7.15 3.06 2.73
C LEU A 63 6.05 3.44 3.72
N THR A 64 4.84 2.91 3.56
CA THR A 64 3.73 3.17 4.48
C THR A 64 4.00 2.61 5.87
N LEU A 65 4.49 1.36 5.96
CA LEU A 65 4.90 0.74 7.22
C LEU A 65 6.09 1.50 7.84
N ALA A 66 7.09 1.87 7.03
CA ALA A 66 8.23 2.66 7.48
C ALA A 66 7.79 4.04 8.01
N GLY A 67 6.84 4.69 7.36
CA GLY A 67 6.28 5.96 7.81
C GLY A 67 5.66 5.87 9.21
N GLY A 68 4.94 4.78 9.49
CA GLY A 68 4.41 4.50 10.83
C GLY A 68 5.50 4.17 11.86
N ALA A 69 6.51 3.39 11.46
CA ALA A 69 7.62 3.03 12.33
C ALA A 69 8.50 4.24 12.71
N ILE A 70 8.73 5.16 11.77
CA ILE A 70 9.64 6.30 11.94
C ILE A 70 8.92 7.50 12.58
N PHE A 71 7.71 7.84 12.11
CA PHE A 71 7.02 9.08 12.50
C PHE A 71 5.86 8.85 13.50
N GLY A 72 5.55 7.59 13.82
CA GLY A 72 4.40 7.23 14.64
C GLY A 72 3.07 7.37 13.90
N LEU A 73 1.97 7.08 14.60
CA LEU A 73 0.64 7.03 13.97
C LEU A 73 0.20 8.37 13.35
N VAL A 74 0.09 9.44 14.14
CA VAL A 74 -0.53 10.69 13.67
C VAL A 74 0.29 11.35 12.56
N ARG A 75 1.59 11.56 12.79
CA ARG A 75 2.47 12.17 11.78
C ARG A 75 2.70 11.23 10.59
N GLY A 76 2.81 9.93 10.82
CA GLY A 76 2.93 8.94 9.76
C GLY A 76 1.72 8.96 8.83
N VAL A 77 0.49 9.05 9.35
CA VAL A 77 -0.73 9.14 8.53
C VAL A 77 -0.71 10.41 7.69
N VAL A 78 -0.36 11.56 8.26
CA VAL A 78 -0.31 12.82 7.51
C VAL A 78 0.75 12.75 6.40
N LEU A 79 1.97 12.30 6.70
CA LEU A 79 3.07 12.25 5.74
C LEU A 79 2.85 11.20 4.65
N VAL A 80 2.36 10.00 5.01
CA VAL A 80 2.02 8.97 4.02
C VAL A 80 0.83 9.39 3.18
N SER A 81 -0.20 10.00 3.77
CA SER A 81 -1.35 10.50 3.01
C SER A 81 -0.91 11.55 1.99
N ALA A 82 -0.09 12.52 2.40
CA ALA A 82 0.45 13.53 1.50
C ALA A 82 1.35 12.92 0.41
N GLY A 83 2.34 12.10 0.79
CA GLY A 83 3.27 11.48 -0.15
C GLY A 83 2.59 10.54 -1.14
N SER A 84 1.63 9.76 -0.68
CA SER A 84 0.88 8.83 -1.51
C SER A 84 -0.07 9.53 -2.48
N LEU A 85 -0.71 10.63 -2.05
CA LEU A 85 -1.54 11.46 -2.92
C LEU A 85 -0.70 12.18 -3.98
N LEU A 86 0.43 12.78 -3.59
CA LEU A 86 1.34 13.45 -4.51
C LEU A 86 1.96 12.47 -5.50
N GLY A 87 2.41 11.30 -5.04
CA GLY A 87 2.97 10.26 -5.90
C GLY A 87 1.94 9.70 -6.88
N ALA A 88 0.73 9.41 -6.39
CA ALA A 88 -0.38 8.97 -7.23
C ALA A 88 -0.75 10.01 -8.28
N SER A 89 -0.74 11.28 -7.90
CA SER A 89 -1.04 12.40 -8.81
C SER A 89 0.05 12.58 -9.86
N ALA A 90 1.33 12.50 -9.47
CA ALA A 90 2.46 12.58 -10.38
C ALA A 90 2.39 11.46 -11.44
N ALA A 91 2.22 10.20 -11.03
CA ALA A 91 2.06 9.07 -11.93
C ALA A 91 0.83 9.23 -12.85
N PHE A 92 -0.30 9.73 -12.32
CA PHE A 92 -1.49 10.03 -13.12
C PHE A 92 -1.21 11.09 -14.20
N PHE A 93 -0.55 12.19 -13.86
CA PHE A 93 -0.25 13.25 -14.82
C PHE A 93 0.78 12.80 -15.85
N ILE A 94 1.80 12.04 -15.46
CA ILE A 94 2.77 11.44 -16.39
C ILE A 94 2.03 10.54 -17.40
N GLY A 95 1.14 9.66 -16.93
CA GLY A 95 0.32 8.84 -17.82
C GLY A 95 -0.55 9.70 -18.75
N ARG A 96 -1.11 10.80 -18.23
CA ARG A 96 -2.01 11.69 -18.97
C ARG A 96 -1.32 12.53 -20.05
N THR A 97 -0.06 12.90 -19.88
CA THR A 97 0.68 13.71 -20.86
C THR A 97 1.36 12.84 -21.90
N PHE A 98 2.01 11.74 -21.50
CA PHE A 98 2.83 10.93 -22.40
C PHE A 98 2.06 9.88 -23.21
N ALA A 99 0.97 9.33 -22.66
CA ALA A 99 0.30 8.17 -23.28
C ALA A 99 -1.09 8.48 -23.86
N ARG A 100 -1.62 9.70 -23.64
CA ARG A 100 -3.03 9.98 -23.94
C ARG A 100 -3.38 9.96 -25.42
N GLU A 101 -2.54 10.49 -26.31
CA GLU A 101 -2.81 10.42 -27.75
C GLU A 101 -2.77 8.98 -28.29
N TRP A 102 -1.82 8.18 -27.83
CA TRP A 102 -1.70 6.77 -28.19
C TRP A 102 -2.90 5.96 -27.66
N THR A 103 -3.28 6.19 -26.41
CA THR A 103 -4.41 5.49 -25.79
C THR A 103 -5.75 5.91 -26.38
N GLN A 104 -5.96 7.18 -26.74
CA GLN A 104 -7.22 7.61 -27.36
C GLN A 104 -7.47 6.93 -28.70
N ARG A 105 -6.44 6.71 -29.52
CA ARG A 105 -6.57 5.94 -30.77
C ARG A 105 -6.98 4.48 -30.51
N ARG A 106 -6.44 3.87 -29.44
CA ARG A 106 -6.78 2.49 -29.03
C ARG A 106 -8.17 2.38 -28.41
N ILE A 107 -8.57 3.32 -27.56
CA ILE A 107 -9.92 3.40 -27.00
C ILE A 107 -10.91 3.57 -28.15
N ALA A 108 -10.61 4.45 -29.11
CA ALA A 108 -11.46 4.70 -30.26
C ALA A 108 -11.71 3.46 -31.15
N ALA A 109 -10.73 2.57 -31.23
CA ALA A 109 -10.83 1.35 -32.02
C ALA A 109 -11.69 0.24 -31.39
N TRP A 110 -12.04 0.34 -30.09
CA TRP A 110 -12.75 -0.72 -29.36
C TRP A 110 -13.99 -0.18 -28.63
N PRO A 111 -15.23 -0.54 -29.06
CA PRO A 111 -16.47 -0.03 -28.46
C PRO A 111 -16.58 -0.23 -26.95
N ARG A 112 -16.09 -1.37 -26.44
CA ARG A 112 -16.09 -1.68 -25.00
C ARG A 112 -15.18 -0.74 -24.20
N LEU A 113 -14.04 -0.35 -24.75
CA LEU A 113 -13.13 0.59 -24.09
C LEU A 113 -13.69 2.00 -24.09
N ARG A 114 -14.37 2.43 -25.16
CA ARG A 114 -15.11 3.71 -25.20
C ARG A 114 -16.21 3.78 -24.13
N ALA A 115 -17.02 2.73 -24.00
CA ALA A 115 -18.07 2.68 -23.00
C ALA A 115 -17.49 2.76 -21.57
N LEU A 116 -16.39 2.04 -21.32
CA LEU A 116 -15.70 2.10 -20.03
C LEU A 116 -15.11 3.50 -19.77
N ASP A 117 -14.50 4.13 -20.77
CA ASP A 117 -13.92 5.47 -20.66
C ASP A 117 -15.00 6.53 -20.39
N GLY A 118 -16.17 6.41 -21.04
CA GLY A 118 -17.34 7.25 -20.76
C GLY A 118 -17.84 7.11 -19.33
N ALA A 119 -18.01 5.88 -18.84
CA ALA A 119 -18.41 5.61 -17.46
C ALA A 119 -17.40 6.15 -16.44
N LEU A 120 -16.10 6.03 -16.73
CA LEU A 120 -15.02 6.63 -15.95
C LEU A 120 -15.04 8.16 -15.95
N GLY A 121 -15.49 8.79 -17.05
CA GLY A 121 -15.67 10.24 -17.12
C GLY A 121 -16.86 10.76 -16.31
N GLU A 122 -17.97 10.02 -16.28
CA GLU A 122 -19.19 10.41 -15.56
C GLU A 122 -19.13 10.11 -14.07
N ARG A 123 -18.63 8.93 -13.68
CA ARG A 123 -18.60 8.44 -12.29
C ARG A 123 -17.18 8.26 -11.75
N GLY A 124 -16.21 9.00 -12.29
CA GLY A 124 -14.79 8.86 -11.99
C GLY A 124 -14.45 8.83 -10.51
N LEU A 125 -15.08 9.70 -9.70
CA LEU A 125 -14.83 9.77 -8.25
C LEU A 125 -15.18 8.45 -7.57
N TRP A 126 -16.40 7.94 -7.79
CA TRP A 126 -16.88 6.70 -7.18
C TRP A 126 -16.08 5.50 -7.66
N ILE A 127 -15.75 5.46 -8.96
CA ILE A 127 -14.98 4.37 -9.51
C ILE A 127 -13.58 4.34 -8.89
N VAL A 128 -12.90 5.49 -8.81
CA VAL A 128 -11.57 5.58 -8.17
C VAL A 128 -11.66 5.23 -6.69
N LEU A 129 -12.65 5.74 -5.96
CA LEU A 129 -12.81 5.44 -4.54
C LEU A 129 -13.01 3.94 -4.29
N LEU A 130 -13.93 3.30 -5.02
CA LEU A 130 -14.24 1.89 -4.84
C LEU A 130 -13.08 0.98 -5.25
N THR A 131 -12.35 1.32 -6.31
CA THR A 131 -11.17 0.54 -6.71
C THR A 131 -9.99 0.72 -5.76
N ARG A 132 -9.89 1.84 -5.03
CA ARG A 132 -8.87 2.05 -3.99
C ARG A 132 -9.19 1.30 -2.70
N LEU A 133 -10.47 1.20 -2.36
CA LEU A 133 -10.93 0.35 -1.26
C LEU A 133 -10.79 -1.14 -1.60
N SER A 134 -10.77 -1.48 -2.89
CA SER A 134 -10.54 -2.84 -3.37
C SER A 134 -9.04 -3.17 -3.43
N PRO A 135 -8.57 -4.23 -2.73
CA PRO A 135 -7.17 -4.65 -2.80
C PRO A 135 -6.81 -5.40 -4.10
N LEU A 136 -7.76 -5.54 -5.04
CA LEU A 136 -7.62 -6.40 -6.21
C LEU A 136 -6.64 -5.87 -7.26
N LEU A 137 -6.39 -4.55 -7.28
CA LEU A 137 -5.65 -3.90 -8.35
C LEU A 137 -4.36 -3.26 -7.83
N PRO A 138 -3.21 -3.45 -8.50
CA PRO A 138 -1.95 -2.86 -8.07
C PRO A 138 -2.02 -1.33 -8.05
N PHE A 139 -1.71 -0.73 -6.90
CA PHE A 139 -1.78 0.71 -6.65
C PHE A 139 -1.11 1.55 -7.76
N ASN A 140 0.13 1.21 -8.10
CA ASN A 140 0.91 1.96 -9.07
C ASN A 140 0.35 1.84 -10.50
N LEU A 141 -0.14 0.66 -10.88
CA LEU A 141 -0.73 0.46 -12.21
C LEU A 141 -2.02 1.27 -12.36
N LEU A 142 -2.85 1.31 -11.31
CA LEU A 142 -4.06 2.13 -11.30
C LEU A 142 -3.76 3.61 -11.53
N ASN A 143 -2.67 4.13 -10.95
CA ASN A 143 -2.31 5.55 -11.10
C ASN A 143 -2.12 5.93 -12.58
N TYR A 144 -1.35 5.12 -13.31
CA TYR A 144 -1.12 5.33 -14.74
C TYR A 144 -2.35 5.01 -15.59
N ALA A 145 -3.10 3.95 -15.24
CA ALA A 145 -4.33 3.56 -15.94
C ALA A 145 -5.37 4.68 -15.91
N TYR A 146 -5.60 5.31 -14.76
CA TYR A 146 -6.50 6.45 -14.67
C TYR A 146 -5.98 7.67 -15.43
N GLY A 147 -4.65 7.88 -15.46
CA GLY A 147 -4.01 8.96 -16.22
C GLY A 147 -4.39 8.97 -17.69
N VAL A 148 -4.50 7.79 -18.30
CA VAL A 148 -4.83 7.61 -19.73
C VAL A 148 -6.33 7.54 -20.04
N THR A 149 -7.20 7.62 -19.03
CA THR A 149 -8.67 7.57 -19.16
C THR A 149 -9.31 8.96 -19.09
N ALA A 150 -10.62 9.05 -19.31
CA ALA A 150 -11.41 10.27 -19.21
C ALA A 150 -11.65 10.78 -17.77
N VAL A 151 -11.17 10.06 -16.74
CA VAL A 151 -11.27 10.50 -15.34
C VAL A 151 -10.71 11.92 -15.19
N ARG A 152 -11.48 12.78 -14.50
CA ARG A 152 -11.09 14.16 -14.23
C ARG A 152 -10.04 14.19 -13.10
N PRO A 153 -9.01 15.05 -13.16
CA PRO A 153 -7.99 15.12 -12.11
C PRO A 153 -8.56 15.34 -10.71
N ARG A 154 -9.59 16.19 -10.59
CA ARG A 154 -10.29 16.44 -9.31
C ARG A 154 -10.94 15.17 -8.73
N ASP A 155 -11.57 14.37 -9.60
CA ASP A 155 -12.30 13.16 -9.20
C ASP A 155 -11.30 12.07 -8.79
N TYR A 156 -10.17 11.99 -9.52
CA TYR A 156 -9.06 11.12 -9.18
C TYR A 156 -8.44 11.50 -7.83
N ILE A 157 -8.07 12.76 -7.62
CA ILE A 157 -7.44 13.23 -6.37
C ILE A 157 -8.37 13.00 -5.17
N ALA A 158 -9.63 13.42 -5.26
CA ALA A 158 -10.59 13.27 -4.17
C ALA A 158 -10.91 11.80 -3.88
N GLY A 159 -11.18 11.01 -4.93
CA GLY A 159 -11.47 9.58 -4.81
C GLY A 159 -10.28 8.80 -4.28
N SER A 160 -9.06 9.10 -4.73
CA SER A 160 -7.83 8.49 -4.22
C SER A 160 -7.58 8.83 -2.76
N TRP A 161 -7.67 10.11 -2.39
CA TRP A 161 -7.41 10.52 -1.03
C TRP A 161 -8.39 9.84 -0.06
N LEU A 162 -9.69 9.91 -0.33
CA LEU A 162 -10.72 9.27 0.49
C LEU A 162 -10.59 7.74 0.51
N GLY A 163 -10.36 7.11 -0.65
CA GLY A 163 -10.28 5.65 -0.74
C GLY A 163 -9.01 5.07 -0.12
N MET A 164 -7.92 5.82 -0.07
CA MET A 164 -6.65 5.34 0.50
C MET A 164 -6.55 5.57 2.00
N LEU A 165 -7.22 6.58 2.55
CA LEU A 165 -7.13 6.95 3.97
C LEU A 165 -7.34 5.76 4.94
N PRO A 166 -8.37 4.91 4.81
CA PRO A 166 -8.57 3.78 5.73
C PRO A 166 -7.38 2.81 5.74
N ALA A 167 -6.88 2.47 4.55
CA ALA A 167 -5.73 1.59 4.39
C ALA A 167 -4.45 2.25 4.92
N THR A 168 -4.25 3.54 4.65
CA THR A 168 -3.12 4.32 5.19
C THR A 168 -3.10 4.29 6.71
N VAL A 169 -4.23 4.55 7.37
CA VAL A 169 -4.32 4.50 8.84
C VAL A 169 -3.98 3.12 9.36
N LEU A 170 -4.55 2.06 8.77
CA LEU A 170 -4.31 0.69 9.18
C LEU A 170 -2.83 0.29 9.08
N TYR A 171 -2.20 0.55 7.94
CA TYR A 171 -0.82 0.15 7.72
C TYR A 171 0.18 1.03 8.48
N VAL A 172 -0.08 2.33 8.60
CA VAL A 172 0.75 3.21 9.46
C VAL A 172 0.65 2.77 10.91
N TYR A 173 -0.54 2.41 11.39
CA TYR A 173 -0.73 1.84 12.72
C TYR A 173 0.07 0.55 12.89
N ALA A 174 -0.02 -0.39 11.94
CA ALA A 174 0.74 -1.63 11.98
C ALA A 174 2.26 -1.37 12.04
N GLY A 175 2.77 -0.42 11.25
CA GLY A 175 4.18 -0.02 11.28
C GLY A 175 4.60 0.59 12.61
N SER A 176 3.77 1.48 13.18
CA SER A 176 4.03 2.10 14.48
C SER A 176 3.98 1.08 15.62
N ALA A 177 3.01 0.17 15.61
CA ALA A 177 2.87 -0.89 16.61
C ALA A 177 4.06 -1.86 16.54
N ALA A 178 4.50 -2.25 15.34
CA ALA A 178 5.67 -3.10 15.15
C ALA A 178 6.95 -2.44 15.68
N ALA A 179 7.15 -1.14 15.43
CA ALA A 179 8.29 -0.39 15.95
C ALA A 179 8.27 -0.27 17.48
N ASN A 180 7.10 -0.01 18.07
CA ASN A 180 6.94 0.05 19.53
C ASN A 180 7.21 -1.32 20.17
N LEU A 181 6.72 -2.40 19.56
CA LEU A 181 7.00 -3.76 20.02
C LEU A 181 8.50 -4.08 19.93
N ALA A 182 9.15 -3.75 18.81
CA ALA A 182 10.58 -3.94 18.64
C ALA A 182 11.40 -3.16 19.68
N GLN A 183 11.02 -1.92 19.98
CA GLN A 183 11.63 -1.11 21.04
C GLN A 183 11.40 -1.71 22.44
N ALA A 184 10.20 -2.22 22.72
CA ALA A 184 9.92 -2.91 23.98
C ALA A 184 10.75 -4.20 24.16
N LEU A 185 11.07 -4.88 23.05
CA LEU A 185 11.90 -6.08 23.04
C LEU A 185 13.41 -5.76 23.11
N SER A 186 13.85 -4.61 22.56
CA SER A 186 15.27 -4.22 22.47
C SER A 186 15.75 -3.28 23.57
N GLY A 187 14.86 -2.49 24.17
CA GLY A 187 15.15 -1.52 25.25
C GLY A 187 15.38 -2.12 26.63
N GLY A 188 15.69 -3.42 26.71
CA GLY A 188 15.79 -4.13 27.98
C GLY A 188 14.40 -4.37 28.55
N VAL A 189 13.82 -5.51 28.22
CA VAL A 189 12.84 -6.09 29.12
C VAL A 189 13.57 -6.26 30.46
N ARG A 190 13.20 -5.47 31.48
CA ARG A 190 13.09 -6.07 32.81
C ARG A 190 12.02 -7.13 32.65
N THR A 191 12.40 -8.33 32.20
CA THR A 191 11.53 -9.51 32.09
C THR A 191 11.17 -9.94 33.50
N GLY A 192 10.38 -9.11 34.20
CA GLY A 192 9.46 -9.65 35.17
C GLY A 192 8.54 -10.60 34.42
N ARG A 193 8.28 -11.78 34.99
CA ARG A 193 7.39 -12.86 34.49
C ARG A 193 6.17 -12.35 33.70
N THR A 194 5.61 -11.21 34.07
CA THR A 194 4.48 -10.52 33.44
C THR A 194 4.67 -10.19 31.96
N GLY A 195 5.86 -9.74 31.52
CA GLY A 195 6.11 -9.36 30.12
C GLY A 195 6.13 -10.58 29.19
N THR A 196 6.73 -11.68 29.63
CA THR A 196 6.74 -12.96 28.91
C THR A 196 5.34 -13.57 28.85
N VAL A 197 4.57 -13.49 29.94
CA VAL A 197 3.19 -13.98 29.98
C VAL A 197 2.31 -13.21 28.98
N LEU A 198 2.41 -11.88 28.92
CA LEU A 198 1.61 -11.08 27.98
C LEU A 198 1.97 -11.38 26.51
N LEU A 199 3.24 -11.61 26.20
CA LEU A 199 3.69 -12.02 24.87
C LEU A 199 3.16 -13.41 24.49
N VAL A 200 3.30 -14.39 25.38
CA VAL A 200 2.81 -15.75 25.15
C VAL A 200 1.28 -15.75 25.00
N VAL A 201 0.57 -14.98 25.83
CA VAL A 201 -0.89 -14.85 25.74
C VAL A 201 -1.32 -14.17 24.44
N GLY A 202 -0.66 -13.09 24.02
CA GLY A 202 -0.97 -12.40 22.77
C GLY A 202 -0.71 -13.26 21.54
N LEU A 203 0.39 -14.02 21.54
CA LEU A 203 0.74 -14.92 20.45
C LEU A 203 -0.21 -16.13 20.40
N ALA A 204 -0.55 -16.70 21.55
CA ALA A 204 -1.55 -17.74 21.67
C ALA A 204 -2.93 -17.26 21.18
N ALA A 205 -3.39 -16.08 21.60
CA ALA A 205 -4.66 -15.51 21.16
C ALA A 205 -4.71 -15.32 19.64
N THR A 206 -3.61 -14.85 19.04
CA THR A 206 -3.52 -14.66 17.57
C THR A 206 -3.63 -16.00 16.83
N VAL A 207 -2.92 -17.03 17.31
CA VAL A 207 -2.97 -18.39 16.73
C VAL A 207 -4.36 -19.00 16.91
N THR A 208 -4.98 -18.84 18.07
CA THR A 208 -6.34 -19.35 18.35
C THR A 208 -7.38 -18.70 17.45
N VAL A 209 -7.34 -17.37 17.30
CA VAL A 209 -8.27 -16.65 16.41
C VAL A 209 -8.08 -17.09 14.96
N ALA A 210 -6.84 -17.17 14.47
CA ALA A 210 -6.56 -17.64 13.11
C ALA A 210 -7.06 -19.07 12.87
N ALA A 211 -6.86 -19.98 13.84
CA ALA A 211 -7.33 -21.35 13.76
C ALA A 211 -8.86 -21.45 13.80
N LEU A 212 -9.53 -20.64 14.62
CA LEU A 212 -11.00 -20.59 14.69
C LEU A 212 -11.60 -20.06 13.40
N VAL A 213 -11.08 -18.95 12.87
CA VAL A 213 -11.53 -18.38 11.59
C VAL A 213 -11.34 -19.40 10.46
N THR A 214 -10.19 -20.06 10.42
CA THR A 214 -9.90 -21.11 9.41
C THR A 214 -10.87 -22.29 9.53
N ARG A 215 -11.14 -22.75 10.75
CA ARG A 215 -12.08 -23.87 11.00
C ARG A 215 -13.52 -23.50 10.64
N VAL A 216 -13.97 -22.31 10.98
CA VAL A 216 -15.32 -21.83 10.65
C VAL A 216 -15.49 -21.65 9.15
N ALA A 217 -14.51 -21.05 8.48
CA ALA A 217 -14.51 -20.90 7.02
C ALA A 217 -14.56 -22.27 6.31
N ARG A 218 -13.76 -23.24 6.78
CA ARG A 218 -13.72 -24.58 6.19
C ARG A 218 -15.02 -25.36 6.39
N ARG A 219 -15.64 -25.27 7.58
CA ARG A 219 -16.95 -25.90 7.86
C ARG A 219 -18.07 -25.35 6.99
N ARG A 220 -18.07 -24.03 6.73
CA ARG A 220 -19.08 -23.40 5.86
C ARG A 220 -18.91 -23.80 4.40
N LEU A 221 -17.66 -23.87 3.94
CA LEU A 221 -17.33 -24.39 2.60
C LEU A 221 -17.74 -25.87 2.44
N GLU A 222 -17.46 -26.72 3.44
CA GLU A 222 -17.85 -28.14 3.41
C GLU A 222 -19.38 -28.34 3.46
N GLN A 223 -20.14 -27.43 4.09
CA GLN A 223 -21.61 -27.46 4.11
C GLN A 223 -22.25 -26.99 2.79
N GLU A 224 -21.63 -26.04 2.08
CA GLU A 224 -22.12 -25.57 0.77
C GLU A 224 -21.70 -26.46 -0.40
N LEU A 225 -20.61 -27.25 -0.23
CA LEU A 225 -20.09 -28.18 -1.24
C LEU A 225 -20.52 -29.65 -0.99
N ALA A 226 -21.32 -29.93 0.05
CA ALA A 226 -21.92 -31.23 0.24
C ALA A 226 -23.08 -31.42 -0.78
N PRO A 227 -23.07 -32.51 -1.58
CA PRO A 227 -24.11 -32.79 -2.58
C PRO A 227 -25.47 -33.13 -1.97
#